data_AF-A0A949U3K3-F1
#
_entry.id   AF-A0A949U3K3-F1
#
_cell.length_a   1.000
_cell.length_b   1.000
_cell.length_c   1.000
_cell.angle_alpha   90.00
_cell.angle_beta   90.00
_cell.angle_gamma   90.00
#
_symmetry.space_group_name_H-M   'P 1'
#
loop_
_entity.id
_entity.type
_entity.pdbx_description
1 polymer ?
#
loop_
_entity_poly.entity_id
_entity_poly.type
_entity_poly.pdbx_seq_one_letter_code
_entity_poly.pdbx_strand_id
1 'polypeptide(L)'
;GIYAPYQPRFDWNLWFASLGSWREYSIVPNTEVRLLENDSAVLRLFAANPFPNSPPREIRAVLWQYWFTTLAEKRATGNWWRREFLGLYAPTLEREPDGRIVMIELPNVAPRQ
;
A
#
# COMPACT_ATOMS: atom_id res chain seq x y z
N GLY A 1 5.66 16.21 -28.61
CA GLY A 1 4.96 15.93 -27.35
C GLY A 1 5.98 15.85 -26.25
N ILE A 2 5.67 16.35 -25.05
CA ILE A 2 6.49 16.13 -23.87
C ILE A 2 6.16 14.72 -23.38
N TYR A 3 7.13 13.81 -23.43
CA TYR A 3 7.01 12.47 -22.86
C TYR A 3 7.68 12.50 -21.49
N ALA A 4 6.89 12.35 -20.43
CA ALA A 4 7.45 12.07 -19.11
C ALA A 4 8.10 10.67 -19.14
N PRO A 5 9.22 10.45 -18.43
CA PRO A 5 9.86 9.14 -18.38
C PRO A 5 8.87 8.10 -17.84
N TYR A 6 8.67 7.02 -18.58
CA TYR A 6 7.89 5.87 -18.11
C TYR A 6 8.60 5.24 -16.92
N GLN A 7 7.95 5.23 -15.76
CA GLN A 7 8.48 4.63 -14.54
C GLN A 7 7.71 3.34 -14.22
N PRO A 8 8.17 2.17 -14.69
CA PRO A 8 7.46 0.89 -14.53
C PRO A 8 7.49 0.35 -13.09
N ARG A 9 8.19 1.03 -12.19
CA ARG A 9 8.39 0.61 -10.81
C ARG A 9 7.11 0.78 -10.00
N PHE A 10 6.61 -0.33 -9.46
CA PHE A 10 5.39 -0.35 -8.67
C PHE A 10 5.48 0.58 -7.45
N ASP A 11 6.61 0.55 -6.72
CA ASP A 11 6.89 1.41 -5.57
C ASP A 11 6.89 2.91 -5.92
N TRP A 12 7.33 3.26 -7.14
CA TRP A 12 7.23 4.65 -7.63
C TRP A 12 5.78 5.08 -7.88
N ASN A 13 4.94 4.17 -8.38
CA ASN A 13 3.52 4.46 -8.54
C ASN A 13 2.82 4.65 -7.18
N LEU A 14 3.27 3.95 -6.13
CA LEU A 14 2.76 4.17 -4.77
C LEU A 14 3.12 5.55 -4.22
N TRP A 15 4.26 6.12 -4.63
CA TRP A 15 4.60 7.50 -4.28
C TRP A 15 3.56 8.49 -4.83
N PHE A 16 3.19 8.37 -6.12
CA PHE A 16 2.12 9.19 -6.70
C PHE A 16 0.76 8.92 -6.05
N ALA A 17 0.44 7.64 -5.79
CA ALA A 17 -0.80 7.26 -5.13
C ALA A 17 -0.95 7.97 -3.77
N SER A 18 0.16 8.13 -3.03
CA SER A 18 0.15 8.84 -1.74
C SER A 18 -0.20 10.33 -1.81
N LEU A 19 -0.18 10.93 -3.01
CA LEU A 19 -0.55 12.33 -3.26
C LEU A 19 -2.04 12.50 -3.60
N GLY A 20 -2.80 11.42 -3.72
CA GLY A 20 -4.23 11.47 -4.02
C GLY A 20 -5.03 10.39 -3.30
N SER A 21 -6.28 10.22 -3.72
CA SER A 21 -7.17 9.20 -3.18
C SER A 21 -7.02 7.85 -3.87
N TRP A 22 -7.41 6.78 -3.18
CA TRP A 22 -7.50 5.43 -3.75
C TRP A 22 -8.46 5.32 -4.93
N ARG A 23 -9.41 6.26 -5.08
CA ARG A 23 -10.34 6.33 -6.21
C ARG A 23 -9.68 6.90 -7.46
N GLU A 24 -8.77 7.85 -7.29
CA GLU A 24 -7.99 8.44 -8.39
C GLU A 24 -6.86 7.50 -8.81
N TYR A 25 -6.25 6.79 -7.85
CA TYR A 25 -5.15 5.87 -8.07
C TYR A 25 -5.58 4.42 -7.84
N SER A 26 -6.35 3.88 -8.79
CA SER A 26 -6.88 2.52 -8.74
C SER A 26 -5.82 1.42 -8.71
N ILE A 27 -4.55 1.74 -8.97
CA ILE A 27 -3.43 0.78 -8.89
C ILE A 27 -3.32 0.14 -7.49
N VAL A 28 -3.65 0.88 -6.42
CA VAL A 28 -3.61 0.32 -5.06
C VAL A 28 -4.71 -0.72 -4.85
N PRO A 29 -6.01 -0.40 -4.98
CA PRO A 29 -7.07 -1.41 -4.81
C PRO A 29 -6.99 -2.55 -5.83
N ASN A 30 -6.52 -2.30 -7.05
CA ASN A 30 -6.26 -3.38 -8.01
C ASN A 30 -5.17 -4.33 -7.50
N THR A 31 -4.12 -3.80 -6.88
CA THR A 31 -3.08 -4.65 -6.28
C THR A 31 -3.63 -5.45 -5.11
N GLU A 32 -4.48 -4.86 -4.26
CA GLU A 32 -5.13 -5.57 -3.14
C GLU A 32 -5.95 -6.78 -3.64
N VAL A 33 -6.78 -6.58 -4.67
CA VAL A 33 -7.54 -7.66 -5.32
C VAL A 33 -6.62 -8.75 -5.85
N ARG A 34 -5.56 -8.39 -6.59
CA ARG A 34 -4.63 -9.37 -7.18
C ARG A 34 -3.83 -10.14 -6.13
N LEU A 35 -3.53 -9.53 -4.99
CA LEU A 35 -2.91 -10.22 -3.85
C LEU A 35 -3.88 -11.24 -3.23
N LEU A 36 -5.17 -10.90 -3.08
CA LEU A 36 -6.20 -11.83 -2.63
C LEU A 36 -6.45 -12.98 -3.63
N GLU A 37 -6.13 -12.80 -4.90
CA GLU A 37 -6.18 -13.84 -5.93
C GLU A 37 -4.89 -14.66 -6.05
N ASN A 38 -3.84 -14.31 -5.30
CA ASN A 38 -2.50 -14.90 -5.41
C ASN A 38 -1.91 -14.78 -6.84
N ASP A 39 -2.18 -13.66 -7.52
CA ASP A 39 -1.74 -13.43 -8.91
C ASP A 39 -0.21 -13.41 -9.01
N SER A 40 0.35 -14.32 -9.81
CA SER A 40 1.80 -14.49 -9.92
C SER A 40 2.55 -13.26 -10.45
N ALA A 41 1.91 -12.45 -11.29
CA ALA A 41 2.55 -11.26 -11.86
C ALA A 41 2.66 -10.15 -10.81
N VAL A 42 1.62 -9.97 -10.00
CA VAL A 42 1.64 -9.01 -8.89
C VAL A 42 2.57 -9.48 -7.77
N LEU A 43 2.56 -10.76 -7.41
CA LEU A 43 3.45 -11.30 -6.38
C LEU A 43 4.93 -11.06 -6.69
N ARG A 44 5.34 -11.11 -7.97
CA ARG A 44 6.72 -10.83 -8.41
C ARG A 44 7.15 -9.37 -8.20
N LEU A 45 6.21 -8.45 -7.92
CA LEU A 45 6.51 -7.06 -7.58
C LEU A 45 6.99 -6.91 -6.12
N PHE A 46 6.76 -7.93 -5.28
CA PHE A 46 7.12 -7.93 -3.87
C PHE A 46 8.37 -8.79 -3.64
N ALA A 47 9.12 -8.47 -2.58
CA ALA A 47 10.35 -9.20 -2.24
C ALA A 47 10.10 -10.66 -1.85
N ALA A 48 8.93 -10.95 -1.26
CA ALA A 48 8.54 -12.30 -0.84
C ALA A 48 7.01 -12.41 -0.70
N ASN A 49 6.48 -13.64 -0.78
CA ASN A 49 5.09 -13.95 -0.47
C ASN A 49 5.01 -14.69 0.89
N PRO A 50 4.44 -14.07 1.94
CA PRO A 50 4.26 -14.74 3.24
C PRO A 50 3.11 -15.77 3.25
N PHE A 51 2.35 -15.91 2.17
CA PHE A 51 1.21 -16.81 2.02
C PHE A 51 1.43 -17.84 0.89
N PRO A 52 2.37 -18.79 1.02
CA PRO A 52 2.75 -19.67 -0.08
C PRO A 52 1.70 -20.75 -0.42
N ASN A 53 0.86 -21.14 0.54
CA ASN A 53 -0.05 -22.28 0.40
C ASN A 53 -1.48 -21.90 -0.03
N SER A 54 -1.90 -20.68 0.28
CA SER A 54 -3.24 -20.17 -0.01
C SER A 54 -3.21 -18.65 -0.02
N PRO A 55 -4.07 -17.98 -0.78
CA PRO A 55 -4.18 -16.52 -0.71
C PRO A 55 -4.50 -16.04 0.71
N PRO A 56 -4.08 -14.82 1.07
CA PRO A 56 -4.50 -14.20 2.31
C PRO A 56 -6.02 -14.00 2.34
N ARG A 57 -6.59 -13.99 3.55
CA ARG A 57 -8.02 -13.70 3.75
C ARG A 57 -8.32 -12.22 3.55
N GLU A 58 -7.44 -11.34 4.02
CA GLU A 58 -7.64 -9.90 4.02
C GLU A 58 -6.37 -9.19 3.55
N ILE A 59 -6.56 -8.08 2.84
CA ILE A 59 -5.51 -7.14 2.50
C ILE A 59 -5.99 -5.74 2.87
N ARG A 60 -5.07 -4.95 3.43
CA ARG A 60 -5.28 -3.52 3.69
C ARG A 60 -4.07 -2.71 3.25
N ALA A 61 -4.31 -1.61 2.56
CA ALA A 61 -3.33 -0.56 2.34
C ALA A 61 -3.39 0.50 3.45
N VAL A 62 -2.25 0.77 4.07
CA VAL A 62 -2.14 1.71 5.19
C VAL A 62 -1.30 2.93 4.84
N LEU A 63 -1.63 4.07 5.46
CA LEU A 63 -0.88 5.31 5.32
C LEU A 63 -0.06 5.60 6.58
N TRP A 64 1.23 5.83 6.38
CA TRP A 64 2.17 6.28 7.41
C TRP A 64 2.75 7.63 7.01
N GLN A 65 2.87 8.55 7.97
CA GLN A 65 3.66 9.76 7.81
C GLN A 65 5.01 9.58 8.46
N TYR A 66 6.07 10.03 7.78
CA TYR A 66 7.44 9.96 8.27
C TYR A 66 8.01 11.36 8.43
N TRP A 67 8.84 11.53 9.47
CA TRP A 67 9.69 12.69 9.68
C TRP A 67 11.08 12.22 10.03
N PHE A 68 12.09 12.95 9.58
CA PHE A 68 13.46 12.70 10.04
C PHE A 68 13.52 12.85 11.55
N THR A 69 14.26 11.97 12.21
CA THR A 69 14.67 12.20 13.58
C THR A 69 15.69 13.34 13.66
N THR A 70 15.76 13.98 14.82
CA THR A 70 16.89 14.84 15.16
C THR A 70 18.17 14.01 15.30
N LEU A 71 19.33 14.65 15.20
CA LEU A 71 20.62 13.97 15.42
C LEU A 71 20.72 13.38 16.84
N ALA A 72 20.11 14.02 17.84
CA ALA A 72 20.10 13.53 19.22
C ALA A 72 19.27 12.24 19.33
N GLU A 73 18.04 12.23 18.79
CA GLU A 73 17.18 11.04 18.76
C GLU A 73 17.82 9.90 17.97
N LYS A 74 18.44 10.19 16.83
CA LYS A 74 19.17 9.18 16.04
C LYS A 74 20.33 8.57 16.83
N ARG A 75 21.12 9.37 17.55
CA ARG A 75 22.21 8.87 18.39
C ARG A 75 21.69 8.01 19.55
N ALA A 76 20.56 8.38 20.14
CA ALA A 76 19.97 7.67 21.26
C ALA A 76 19.26 6.36 20.85
N THR A 77 18.59 6.34 19.69
CA THR A 77 17.70 5.24 19.28
C THR A 77 18.19 4.45 18.08
N GLY A 78 19.14 4.98 17.31
CA GLY A 78 19.56 4.44 16.00
C GLY A 78 18.60 4.73 14.85
N ASN A 79 17.41 5.27 15.12
CA ASN A 79 16.38 5.47 14.10
C ASN A 79 16.64 6.71 13.25
N TRP A 80 16.51 6.58 11.93
CA TRP A 80 16.58 7.70 10.98
C TRP A 80 15.27 8.48 10.87
N TRP A 81 14.16 7.84 11.21
CA TRP A 81 12.82 8.39 11.02
C TRP A 81 11.94 8.07 12.22
N ARG A 82 11.09 9.02 12.60
CA ARG A 82 9.88 8.73 13.37
C ARG A 82 8.71 8.59 12.40
N ARG A 83 7.76 7.72 12.73
CA ARG A 83 6.58 7.49 11.90
C ARG A 83 5.29 7.56 12.70
N GLU A 84 4.23 8.03 12.07
CA GLU A 84 2.88 8.08 12.61
C GLU A 84 1.94 7.31 11.68
N PHE A 85 1.14 6.42 12.27
CA PHE A 85 0.10 5.70 11.54
C PHE A 85 -1.10 6.63 11.37
N LEU A 86 -1.47 6.94 10.13
CA LEU A 86 -2.60 7.82 9.86
C LEU A 86 -3.92 7.06 9.73
N GLY A 87 -3.86 5.82 9.23
CA GLY A 87 -5.05 5.01 8.99
C GLY A 87 -4.93 4.22 7.68
N LEU A 88 -6.08 3.90 7.09
CA LEU A 88 -6.15 3.20 5.81
C LEU A 88 -6.03 4.19 4.64
N TYR A 89 -5.30 3.79 3.60
CA TYR A 89 -5.23 4.51 2.33
C TYR A 89 -6.39 4.12 1.41
N ALA A 90 -6.65 2.82 1.30
CA ALA A 90 -7.73 2.21 0.50
C ALA A 90 -8.60 1.33 1.40
N PRO A 91 -9.78 0.88 0.93
CA PRO A 91 -10.62 -0.02 1.71
C PRO A 91 -9.89 -1.33 2.06
N THR A 92 -10.11 -1.85 3.26
CA THR A 92 -9.71 -3.23 3.57
C THR A 92 -10.57 -4.18 2.76
N LEU A 93 -9.94 -5.06 2.00
CA LEU A 93 -10.61 -6.07 1.18
C LEU A 93 -10.50 -7.44 1.85
N GLU A 94 -11.62 -8.16 1.89
CA GLU A 94 -11.70 -9.55 2.35
C GLU A 94 -12.06 -10.46 1.18
N ARG A 95 -11.40 -11.61 1.09
CA ARG A 95 -11.80 -12.73 0.25
C ARG A 95 -12.64 -13.72 1.06
N GLU A 96 -13.92 -13.81 0.72
CA GLU A 96 -14.86 -14.74 1.33
C GLU A 96 -14.59 -16.20 0.90
N PRO A 97 -15.13 -17.21 1.63
CA PRO A 97 -14.92 -18.62 1.32
C PRO A 97 -15.36 -19.03 -0.10
N ASP A 98 -16.36 -18.35 -0.66
CA ASP A 98 -16.86 -18.57 -2.03
C ASP A 98 -15.97 -17.90 -3.11
N GLY A 99 -14.93 -17.18 -2.70
CA GLY A 99 -14.00 -16.47 -3.56
C GLY A 99 -14.40 -15.05 -3.93
N ARG A 100 -15.55 -14.56 -3.44
CA ARG A 100 -15.95 -13.16 -3.63
C ARG A 100 -15.02 -12.23 -2.84
N ILE A 101 -14.72 -11.07 -3.41
CA ILE A 101 -13.97 -10.01 -2.72
C ILE A 101 -14.93 -8.90 -2.31
N VAL A 102 -14.92 -8.56 -1.03
CA VAL A 102 -15.79 -7.54 -0.43
C VAL A 102 -14.96 -6.48 0.29
N MET A 103 -15.49 -5.25 0.37
CA MET A 103 -14.91 -4.21 1.22
C MET A 103 -15.47 -4.36 2.63
N ILE A 104 -14.60 -4.49 3.63
CA ILE A 104 -15.01 -4.65 5.04
C ILE A 104 -14.75 -3.40 5.90
N GLU A 105 -13.85 -2.52 5.46
CA GLU A 105 -13.54 -1.28 6.16
C GLU A 105 -13.18 -0.19 5.13
N LEU A 106 -13.79 1.00 5.24
CA LEU A 106 -13.49 2.14 4.38
C LEU A 106 -12.39 3.01 5.00
N PRO A 107 -11.55 3.67 4.17
CA PRO A 107 -10.54 4.56 4.70
C PRO A 107 -11.16 5.78 5.38
N ASN A 108 -10.64 6.10 6.56
CA ASN A 108 -11.04 7.21 7.41
C ASN A 108 -10.10 8.42 7.31
N VAL A 109 -9.08 8.35 6.43
CA VAL A 109 -8.08 9.40 6.22
C VAL A 109 -8.40 10.13 4.91
N ALA A 110 -8.53 11.45 4.98
CA ALA A 110 -8.63 12.27 3.77
C ALA A 110 -7.24 12.34 3.08
N PRO A 111 -7.18 12.33 1.73
CA PRO A 111 -5.95 12.66 1.02
C PRO A 111 -5.45 14.03 1.46
N ARG A 112 -4.13 14.20 1.65
CA ARG A 112 -3.59 15.56 1.87
C ARG A 112 -3.78 16.36 0.59
N GLN A 113 -4.37 17.55 0.71
CA GLN A 113 -4.34 18.59 -0.32
C GLN A 113 -2.94 19.17 -0.48
#